data_AF-A0A9E2EY48-F1
#
_entry.id   AF-A0A9E2EY48-F1
#
_cell.length_a   1.000
_cell.length_b   1.000
_cell.length_c   1.000
_cell.angle_alpha   90.00
_cell.angle_beta   90.00
_cell.angle_gamma   90.00
#
_symmetry.space_group_name_H-M   'P 1'
#
loop_
_entity.id
_entity.type
_entity.pdbx_description
1 polymer ?
#
loop_
_entity_poly.entity_id
_entity_poly.type
_entity_poly.pdbx_seq_one_letter_code
_entity_poly.pdbx_strand_id
1 'polypeptide(L)'
;LSALGTMRGFRPLSLSQINRISQRFARFSVRREYIGAKIAEEHTTMSNDVKENLKSQSTWKRGLYMLLYLIFSRVAEIVLGFVVLFQFLLKLFTGETNERLLKLGQGLSTYVYQTFQFLTFNSEYHPYPFGAWPKGEPKPAKISDQTESADS
;
A
#
# COMPACT_ATOMS: atom_id res chain seq x y z
N LEU A 1 -82.26 12.07 -22.17
CA LEU A 1 -81.20 12.98 -22.65
C LEU A 1 -79.91 12.58 -21.94
N SER A 2 -79.32 11.45 -22.33
CA SER A 2 -78.23 11.35 -23.32
C SER A 2 -76.92 11.98 -22.81
N ALA A 3 -76.18 11.22 -22.01
CA ALA A 3 -74.77 11.48 -21.72
C ALA A 3 -73.97 10.21 -22.07
N LEU A 4 -73.74 10.00 -23.37
CA LEU A 4 -72.80 9.02 -23.87
C LEU A 4 -71.70 9.78 -24.63
N GLY A 5 -70.70 10.24 -23.88
CA GLY A 5 -69.50 10.86 -24.41
C GLY A 5 -68.61 9.80 -25.06
N THR A 6 -68.34 10.00 -26.35
CA THR A 6 -67.48 9.17 -27.21
C THR A 6 -66.08 9.00 -26.62
N MET A 7 -65.78 7.83 -26.06
CA MET A 7 -64.41 7.47 -25.68
C MET A 7 -63.53 7.37 -26.94
N ARG A 8 -62.48 8.21 -26.97
CA ARG A 8 -61.44 8.26 -28.01
C ARG A 8 -60.76 6.90 -28.18
N GLY A 9 -60.50 6.56 -29.45
CA GLY A 9 -60.03 5.26 -29.90
C GLY A 9 -58.70 4.82 -29.28
N PHE A 10 -58.78 3.69 -28.57
CA PHE A 10 -57.64 2.89 -28.18
C PHE A 10 -57.21 2.06 -29.39
N ARG A 11 -56.08 2.39 -30.02
CA ARG A 11 -55.52 1.57 -31.10
C ARG A 11 -54.83 0.35 -30.49
N PRO A 12 -55.27 -0.88 -30.78
CA PRO A 12 -54.64 -2.07 -30.22
C PRO A 12 -53.20 -2.20 -30.72
N LEU A 13 -52.29 -2.58 -29.82
CA LEU A 13 -50.90 -2.87 -30.17
C LEU A 13 -50.86 -4.04 -31.18
N SER A 14 -50.12 -3.87 -32.28
CA SER A 14 -49.94 -4.97 -33.22
C SER A 14 -49.00 -6.04 -32.65
N LEU A 15 -49.15 -7.28 -33.10
CA LEU A 15 -48.35 -8.42 -32.65
C LEU A 15 -46.84 -8.20 -32.81
N SER A 16 -46.40 -7.41 -33.79
CA SER A 16 -44.99 -7.08 -33.98
C SER A 16 -44.46 -6.04 -32.98
N GLN A 17 -45.33 -5.17 -32.45
CA GLN A 17 -44.99 -4.27 -31.34
C GLN A 17 -44.88 -5.08 -30.04
N ILE A 18 -45.82 -6.00 -29.81
CA ILE A 18 -45.84 -6.89 -28.63
C ILE A 18 -44.58 -7.77 -28.60
N ASN A 19 -44.17 -8.35 -29.73
CA ASN A 19 -42.97 -9.17 -29.80
C ASN A 19 -41.68 -8.36 -29.53
N ARG A 20 -41.59 -7.14 -30.08
CA ARG A 20 -40.44 -6.24 -29.82
C ARG A 20 -40.35 -5.81 -28.36
N ILE A 21 -41.49 -5.58 -27.71
CA ILE A 21 -41.55 -5.26 -26.28
C ILE A 21 -41.08 -6.49 -25.48
N SER A 22 -41.60 -7.68 -25.79
CA SER A 22 -41.20 -8.94 -25.15
C SER A 22 -39.68 -9.18 -25.22
N GLN A 23 -39.07 -9.01 -26.40
CA GLN A 23 -37.61 -9.19 -26.55
C GLN A 23 -36.78 -8.16 -25.77
N ARG A 24 -37.31 -6.96 -25.55
CA ARG A 24 -36.63 -5.95 -24.71
C ARG A 24 -36.71 -6.32 -23.24
N PHE A 25 -37.85 -6.85 -22.79
CA PHE A 25 -38.01 -7.36 -21.42
C PHE A 25 -37.15 -8.60 -21.17
N ALA A 26 -37.11 -9.56 -22.10
CA ALA A 26 -36.25 -10.73 -22.00
C ALA A 26 -34.77 -10.33 -21.89
N ARG A 27 -34.30 -9.40 -22.74
CA ARG A 27 -32.92 -8.88 -22.66
C ARG A 27 -32.64 -8.07 -21.40
N PHE A 28 -33.64 -7.35 -20.88
CA PHE A 28 -33.51 -6.62 -19.62
C PHE A 28 -33.42 -7.57 -18.42
N SER A 29 -34.19 -8.66 -18.42
CA SER A 29 -34.15 -9.70 -17.38
C SER A 29 -32.79 -10.36 -17.29
N VAL A 30 -32.26 -10.82 -18.44
CA VAL A 30 -30.94 -11.47 -18.52
C VAL A 30 -29.82 -10.53 -18.10
N ARG A 31 -29.88 -9.26 -18.53
CA ARG A 31 -28.85 -8.27 -18.16
C ARG A 31 -28.87 -7.95 -16.67
N ARG A 32 -30.04 -7.96 -16.01
CA ARG A 32 -30.17 -7.74 -14.56
C ARG A 32 -29.54 -8.88 -13.75
N GLU A 33 -29.68 -10.12 -14.21
CA GLU A 33 -29.07 -11.29 -13.58
C GLU A 33 -27.55 -11.32 -13.76
N TYR A 34 -27.06 -11.04 -14.97
CA TYR A 34 -25.60 -10.94 -15.22
C TYR A 34 -24.95 -9.84 -14.38
N ILE A 35 -25.58 -8.65 -14.30
CA ILE A 35 -25.05 -7.55 -13.49
C ILE A 35 -25.08 -7.92 -11.99
N GLY A 36 -26.16 -8.54 -11.52
CA GLY A 36 -26.25 -9.02 -10.14
C GLY A 36 -25.19 -10.07 -9.79
N ALA A 37 -24.99 -11.05 -10.67
CA ALA A 37 -23.98 -12.09 -10.53
C ALA A 37 -22.56 -11.51 -10.57
N LYS A 38 -22.26 -10.61 -11.51
CA LYS A 38 -20.95 -9.96 -11.62
C LYS A 38 -20.63 -9.10 -10.40
N ILE A 39 -21.60 -8.33 -9.88
CA ILE A 39 -21.41 -7.51 -8.67
C ILE A 39 -21.21 -8.41 -7.44
N ALA A 40 -21.98 -9.50 -7.31
CA ALA A 40 -21.82 -10.45 -6.22
C ALA A 40 -20.47 -11.18 -6.30
N GLU A 41 -20.04 -11.60 -7.50
CA GLU A 41 -18.74 -12.20 -7.76
C GLU A 41 -17.60 -11.23 -7.43
N GLU A 42 -17.65 -10.00 -7.93
CA GLU A 42 -16.66 -8.94 -7.67
C GLU A 42 -16.54 -8.59 -6.18
N HIS A 43 -17.66 -8.53 -5.45
CA HIS A 43 -17.63 -8.32 -4.00
C HIS A 43 -17.07 -9.54 -3.24
N THR A 44 -17.36 -10.76 -3.72
CA THR A 44 -16.90 -11.99 -3.06
C THR A 44 -15.42 -12.23 -3.33
N THR A 45 -14.92 -11.97 -4.55
CA THR A 45 -13.49 -12.06 -4.90
C THR A 45 -12.68 -11.07 -4.07
N MET A 46 -13.07 -9.79 -4.05
CA MET A 46 -12.40 -8.77 -3.23
C MET A 46 -12.37 -9.16 -1.73
N SER A 47 -13.44 -9.73 -1.19
CA SER A 47 -13.46 -10.21 0.20
C SER A 47 -12.50 -11.38 0.44
N ASN A 48 -12.39 -12.31 -0.51
CA ASN A 48 -11.50 -13.45 -0.41
C ASN A 48 -10.03 -13.02 -0.56
N ASP A 49 -9.71 -12.15 -1.50
CA ASP A 49 -8.36 -11.61 -1.70
C ASP A 49 -7.86 -10.90 -0.44
N VAL A 50 -8.69 -10.07 0.21
CA VAL A 50 -8.34 -9.43 1.49
C VAL A 50 -8.11 -10.48 2.59
N LYS A 51 -8.95 -11.50 2.69
CA LYS A 51 -8.77 -12.58 3.68
C LYS A 51 -7.48 -13.37 3.45
N GLU A 52 -7.10 -13.60 2.20
CA GLU A 52 -5.86 -14.28 1.86
C GLU A 52 -4.64 -13.42 2.17
N ASN A 53 -4.66 -12.14 1.82
CA ASN A 53 -3.62 -11.18 2.21
C ASN A 53 -3.48 -11.08 3.74
N LEU A 54 -4.59 -11.08 4.48
CA LEU A 54 -4.59 -11.10 5.94
C LEU A 54 -4.12 -12.43 6.53
N LYS A 55 -4.25 -13.55 5.83
CA LYS A 55 -3.68 -14.84 6.27
C LYS A 55 -2.23 -15.02 5.83
N SER A 56 -1.72 -14.15 4.96
CA SER A 56 -0.35 -14.24 4.46
C SER A 56 0.65 -14.04 5.59
N GLN A 57 1.39 -15.10 5.90
CA GLN A 57 2.46 -15.10 6.91
C GLN A 57 3.53 -14.03 6.62
N SER A 58 3.77 -13.71 5.35
CA SER A 58 4.74 -12.69 4.93
C SER A 58 4.37 -11.28 5.42
N THR A 59 3.10 -10.90 5.32
CA THR A 59 2.61 -9.57 5.75
C THR A 59 2.73 -9.39 7.27
N TRP A 60 2.35 -10.41 8.04
CA TRP A 60 2.49 -10.37 9.51
C TRP A 60 3.94 -10.37 9.97
N LYS A 61 4.83 -11.13 9.31
CA LYS A 61 6.26 -11.08 9.59
C LYS A 61 6.83 -9.68 9.36
N ARG A 62 6.49 -9.03 8.24
CA ARG A 62 6.87 -7.64 7.98
C ARG A 62 6.35 -6.72 9.07
N GLY A 63 5.08 -6.85 9.45
CA GLY A 63 4.47 -6.06 10.53
C GLY A 63 5.20 -6.22 11.88
N LEU A 64 5.64 -7.43 12.21
CA LEU A 64 6.46 -7.68 13.41
C LEU A 64 7.81 -6.95 13.34
N TYR A 65 8.50 -7.02 12.20
CA TYR A 65 9.73 -6.26 12.00
C TYR A 65 9.49 -4.76 12.06
N MET A 66 8.37 -4.26 11.54
CA MET A 66 8.03 -2.84 11.64
C MET A 66 7.91 -2.38 13.09
N LEU A 67 7.21 -3.15 13.94
CA LEU A 67 7.08 -2.82 15.35
C LEU A 67 8.44 -2.83 16.06
N LEU A 68 9.28 -3.83 15.77
CA LEU A 68 10.62 -3.94 16.34
C LEU A 68 11.53 -2.76 15.90
N TYR A 69 11.49 -2.41 14.63
CA TYR A 69 12.27 -1.29 14.09
C TYR A 69 11.79 0.06 14.61
N LEU A 70 10.49 0.25 14.90
CA LEU A 70 10.00 1.44 15.60
C LEU A 70 10.64 1.59 16.98
N ILE A 71 10.79 0.49 17.73
CA ILE A 71 11.45 0.53 19.05
C ILE A 71 12.92 0.90 18.88
N PHE A 72 13.64 0.24 17.96
CA PHE A 72 15.05 0.54 17.72
C PHE A 72 15.27 1.96 17.18
N SER A 73 14.37 2.49 16.35
CA SER A 73 14.47 3.86 15.86
C SER A 73 14.35 4.88 16.99
N ARG A 74 13.48 4.66 17.98
CA ARG A 74 13.40 5.52 19.17
C ARG A 74 14.66 5.49 20.01
N VAL A 75 15.27 4.32 20.20
CA VAL A 75 16.54 4.20 20.90
C VAL A 75 17.64 4.95 20.13
N ALA A 76 17.69 4.78 18.80
CA ALA A 76 18.64 5.49 17.97
C ALA A 76 18.46 7.02 18.03
N GLU A 77 17.23 7.53 18.00
CA GLU A 77 16.93 8.97 18.17
C GLU A 77 17.47 9.51 19.51
N ILE A 78 17.30 8.75 20.60
CA ILE A 78 17.83 9.13 21.92
C ILE A 78 19.35 9.16 21.90
N VAL A 79 20.00 8.12 21.36
CA VAL A 79 21.46 8.07 21.24
C VAL A 79 21.99 9.20 20.35
N LEU A 80 21.29 9.53 19.26
CA LEU A 80 21.64 10.67 18.41
C LEU A 80 21.61 11.98 19.20
N GLY A 81 20.59 12.18 20.04
CA GLY A 81 20.49 13.32 20.95
C GLY A 81 21.70 13.44 21.89
N PHE A 82 22.13 12.32 22.49
CA PHE A 82 23.36 12.30 23.29
C PHE A 82 24.60 12.64 22.45
N VAL A 83 24.76 12.04 21.26
CA VAL A 83 25.90 12.32 20.37
C VAL A 83 25.97 13.81 20.03
N VAL A 84 24.84 14.43 19.71
CA VAL A 84 24.76 15.88 19.42
C VAL A 84 25.16 16.70 20.65
N LEU A 85 24.61 16.38 21.82
CA LEU A 85 24.93 17.10 23.07
C LEU A 85 26.42 17.00 23.41
N PHE A 86 26.98 15.78 23.41
CA PHE A 86 28.41 15.57 23.65
C PHE A 86 29.26 16.30 22.61
N GLN A 87 28.86 16.26 21.34
CA GLN A 87 29.64 16.90 20.28
C GLN A 87 29.66 18.43 20.44
N PHE A 88 28.52 19.02 20.84
CA PHE A 88 28.40 20.43 21.16
C PHE A 88 29.25 20.82 22.36
N LEU A 89 29.23 20.05 23.45
CA LEU A 89 30.06 20.30 24.63
C LEU A 89 31.56 20.23 24.28
N LEU A 90 31.99 19.22 23.52
CA LEU A 90 33.39 19.13 23.06
C LEU A 90 33.78 20.32 22.20
N LYS A 91 32.91 20.75 21.30
CA LYS A 91 33.15 21.95 20.47
C LYS A 91 33.29 23.21 21.32
N LEU A 92 32.51 23.32 22.41
CA LEU A 92 32.55 24.45 23.32
C LEU A 92 33.83 24.49 24.16
N PHE A 93 34.30 23.35 24.66
CA PHE A 93 35.48 23.29 25.53
C PHE A 93 36.81 23.17 24.77
N THR A 94 36.84 22.40 23.68
CA THR A 94 38.07 22.09 22.93
C THR A 94 38.19 22.92 21.65
N GLY A 95 37.10 23.55 21.19
CA GLY A 95 37.09 24.29 19.91
C GLY A 95 37.03 23.39 18.67
N GLU A 96 37.12 22.06 18.84
CA GLU A 96 37.16 21.08 17.76
C GLU A 96 36.03 20.04 17.90
N THR A 97 35.64 19.44 16.78
CA THR A 97 34.72 18.29 16.75
C THR A 97 35.49 16.98 16.83
N ASN A 98 34.83 15.92 17.28
CA ASN A 98 35.46 14.61 17.44
C ASN A 98 35.09 13.70 16.25
N GLU A 99 36.09 13.30 15.47
CA GLU A 99 35.91 12.46 14.28
C GLU A 99 35.16 11.15 14.53
N ARG A 100 35.30 10.54 15.71
CA ARG A 100 34.59 9.29 16.04
C ARG A 100 33.11 9.54 16.26
N LEU A 101 32.76 10.62 16.95
CA LEU A 101 31.37 11.02 17.19
C LEU A 101 30.70 11.51 15.90
N LEU A 102 31.44 12.18 15.01
CA LEU A 102 30.96 12.52 13.66
C LEU A 102 30.60 11.27 12.86
N LYS A 103 31.50 10.26 12.81
CA LYS A 103 31.24 8.98 12.13
C LYS A 103 30.05 8.23 12.74
N LEU A 104 29.92 8.25 14.06
CA LEU A 104 28.79 7.66 14.76
C LEU A 104 27.48 8.38 14.42
N GLY A 105 27.45 9.71 14.45
CA GLY A 105 26.30 10.52 14.08
C GLY A 105 25.86 10.30 12.63
N GLN A 106 26.83 10.20 11.71
CA GLN A 106 26.56 9.84 10.31
C GLN A 106 25.92 8.44 10.20
N GLY A 107 26.46 7.46 10.92
CA GLY A 107 25.90 6.11 10.97
C GLY A 107 24.47 6.11 11.51
N LEU A 108 24.20 6.80 12.63
CA LEU A 108 22.86 6.90 13.20
C LEU A 108 21.87 7.57 12.24
N SER A 109 22.30 8.64 11.56
CA SER A 109 21.45 9.36 10.60
C SER A 109 21.06 8.45 9.43
N THR A 110 22.02 7.73 8.87
CA THR A 110 21.78 6.74 7.81
C THR A 110 20.92 5.57 8.29
N TYR A 111 21.10 5.13 9.54
CA TYR A 111 20.30 4.06 10.15
C TYR A 111 18.83 4.45 10.25
N VAL A 112 18.52 5.65 10.74
CA VAL A 112 17.15 6.16 10.85
C VAL A 112 16.51 6.27 9.47
N TYR A 113 17.25 6.78 8.48
CA TYR A 113 16.78 6.83 7.08
C TYR A 113 16.41 5.45 6.55
N GLN A 114 17.31 4.46 6.65
CA GLN A 114 17.06 3.10 6.18
C GLN A 114 15.87 2.44 6.89
N THR A 115 15.74 2.71 8.19
CA THR A 115 14.62 2.24 8.99
C THR A 115 13.30 2.78 8.47
N PHE A 116 13.22 4.09 8.24
CA PHE A 116 11.99 4.69 7.70
C PHE A 116 11.69 4.24 6.28
N GLN A 117 12.70 4.01 5.43
CA GLN A 117 12.49 3.41 4.11
C GLN A 117 11.84 2.03 4.21
N PHE A 118 12.27 1.18 5.14
CA PHE A 118 11.64 -0.12 5.39
C PHE A 118 10.19 0.02 5.89
N LEU A 119 9.98 0.86 6.92
CA LEU A 119 8.67 1.09 7.53
C LEU A 119 7.64 1.67 6.55
N THR A 120 8.09 2.50 5.61
CA THR A 120 7.24 3.17 4.62
C THR A 120 7.12 2.40 3.30
N PHE A 121 7.55 1.12 3.28
CA PHE A 121 7.49 0.26 2.09
C PHE A 121 8.32 0.75 0.90
N ASN A 122 9.23 1.70 1.10
CA ASN A 122 10.15 2.17 0.07
C ASN A 122 11.38 1.27 -0.10
N SER A 123 11.64 0.36 0.84
CA SER A 123 12.74 -0.59 0.76
C SER A 123 12.40 -1.92 1.44
N GLU A 124 13.00 -3.00 0.92
CA GLU A 124 13.00 -4.35 1.51
C GLU A 124 14.28 -4.63 2.32
N TYR A 125 15.23 -3.68 2.35
CA TYR A 125 16.46 -3.83 3.10
C TYR A 125 16.19 -3.79 4.61
N HIS A 126 16.70 -4.79 5.33
CA HIS A 126 16.63 -4.87 6.78
C HIS A 126 17.82 -4.13 7.42
N PRO A 127 17.61 -3.02 8.14
CA PRO A 127 18.70 -2.35 8.84
C PRO A 127 19.14 -3.12 10.10
N TYR A 128 20.23 -2.67 10.71
CA TYR A 128 20.73 -3.20 12.00
C TYR A 128 19.60 -3.33 13.04
N PRO A 129 19.56 -4.40 13.87
CA PRO A 129 20.58 -5.43 14.07
C PRO A 129 20.59 -6.57 13.05
N PHE A 130 19.60 -6.65 12.15
CA PHE A 130 19.49 -7.76 11.20
C PHE A 130 20.30 -7.54 9.91
N GLY A 131 20.64 -6.29 9.61
CA GLY A 131 21.59 -5.92 8.56
C GLY A 131 22.87 -5.29 9.11
N ALA A 132 23.75 -4.91 8.20
CA ALA A 132 25.00 -4.25 8.57
C ALA A 132 24.77 -2.83 9.11
N TRP A 133 25.58 -2.43 10.09
CA TRP A 133 25.63 -1.05 10.55
C TRP A 133 26.11 -0.12 9.40
N PRO A 134 25.42 1.00 9.15
CA PRO A 134 25.79 1.91 8.06
C PRO A 134 27.14 2.61 8.33
N LYS A 135 28.00 2.63 7.33
CA LYS A 135 29.36 3.20 7.42
C LYS A 135 29.56 4.49 6.60
N GLY A 136 28.49 5.21 6.30
CA GLY A 136 28.57 6.44 5.51
C GLY A 136 27.19 6.98 5.15
N GLU A 137 27.16 7.87 4.17
CA GLU A 137 25.94 8.49 3.69
C GLU A 137 24.92 7.47 3.15
N PRO A 138 23.61 7.75 3.29
CA PRO A 138 22.60 6.91 2.70
C PRO A 138 22.75 6.93 1.18
N LYS A 139 23.13 5.78 0.61
CA LYS A 139 23.08 5.59 -0.84
C LYS A 139 21.62 5.29 -1.21
N PRO A 140 21.03 5.97 -2.19
CA PRO A 140 19.75 5.55 -2.73
C PRO A 140 19.91 4.10 -3.20
N ALA A 141 18.96 3.25 -2.85
CA ALA A 141 18.98 1.84 -3.20
C ALA A 141 19.11 1.74 -4.73
N LYS A 142 20.31 1.41 -5.22
CA LYS A 142 20.44 0.93 -6.59
C LYS A 142 19.65 -0.36 -6.62
N ILE A 143 18.58 -0.36 -7.41
CA ILE A 143 17.85 -1.56 -7.81
C ILE A 143 18.94 -2.46 -8.41
N SER A 144 19.40 -3.43 -7.64
CA SER A 144 20.40 -4.38 -8.11
C SER A 144 19.71 -5.25 -9.15
N ASP A 145 20.14 -5.09 -10.39
CA ASP A 145 19.96 -6.05 -11.47
C ASP A 145 20.12 -7.48 -10.95
N GLN A 146 18.99 -8.18 -10.84
CA GLN A 146 18.96 -9.63 -10.92
C GLN A 146 18.51 -10.00 -12.34
N THR A 147 19.32 -9.62 -13.33
CA THR A 147 19.22 -10.12 -14.72
C THR A 147 20.61 -10.29 -15.31
N GLU A 148 21.51 -11.04 -14.66
CA GLU A 148 22.74 -11.51 -15.32
C GLU A 148 23.27 -12.78 -14.65
N SER A 149 22.50 -13.86 -14.74
CA SER A 149 23.02 -15.24 -14.55
C SER A 149 22.22 -16.27 -15.36
N ALA A 150 21.79 -15.86 -16.55
CA ALA A 150 21.25 -16.77 -17.57
C ALA A 150 22.22 -16.80 -18.76
N ASP A 151 23.46 -17.22 -18.52
CA ASP A 151 24.32 -17.81 -19.55
C ASP A 151 25.32 -18.76 -18.90
N SER A 152 24.94 -20.03 -18.82
CA SER A 152 25.80 -21.24 -18.76
C SER A 152 24.93 -22.47 -19.00
#